data_AF-A0A9D0M6D7-F1
#
_entry.id   AF-A0A9D0M6D7-F1
#
_cell.length_a   1.000
_cell.length_b   1.000
_cell.length_c   1.000
_cell.angle_alpha   90.00
_cell.angle_beta   90.00
_cell.angle_gamma   90.00
#
_symmetry.space_group_name_H-M   'P 1'
#
loop_
_entity.id
_entity.type
_entity.pdbx_description
1 polymer ?
#
loop_
_entity_poly.entity_id
_entity_poly.type
_entity_poly.pdbx_seq_one_letter_code
_entity_poly.pdbx_strand_id
1 'polypeptide(L)'
;MSRFYVGITGNQWYHFLSEKRPDEVNFWRPGKFQKVHFIKPYDLFLFKLHSPLDYITGGGFFARHTALPLSLARESFGEKNGVTSLDEFRKAIHKKRKTKERDPVIGCTILVEPFFFPKELWIPVRGIWNKSIVSGKGYESHEEEGQLIWRAVRERLGLPYITEKENIGTDVAFVSYETKHRLGQGTFRVLVTDAYQRRCAMTGERTLPVREAAHIKPVSLSGQHEVKNGLLLRCDLHILFDKGFLTLDQTHTINVSRRIKEEYENGKDYYILHGKKLKVLPEQPEERPSKEFLSWHNENIFCG
;
A
#
# COMPACT_ATOMS: atom_id res chain seq x y z
N MET A 1 3.81 -23.42 2.54
CA MET A 1 2.45 -23.55 3.09
C MET A 1 1.82 -22.17 3.01
N SER A 2 0.52 -22.08 2.71
CA SER A 2 -0.12 -20.79 2.44
C SER A 2 -0.79 -20.23 3.69
N ARG A 3 -0.53 -18.95 3.99
CA ARG A 3 -1.19 -18.20 5.05
C ARG A 3 -2.16 -17.21 4.45
N PHE A 4 -3.28 -17.00 5.13
CA PHE A 4 -4.22 -15.96 4.77
C PHE A 4 -4.91 -15.39 6.01
N TYR A 5 -5.51 -14.22 5.85
CA TYR A 5 -6.22 -13.55 6.93
C TYR A 5 -7.66 -13.28 6.55
N VAL A 6 -8.60 -13.55 7.45
CA VAL A 6 -10.00 -13.18 7.28
C VAL A 6 -10.28 -11.97 8.16
N GLY A 7 -10.48 -10.81 7.55
CA GLY A 7 -10.78 -9.56 8.23
C GLY A 7 -12.27 -9.25 8.24
N ILE A 8 -12.78 -8.81 9.40
CA ILE A 8 -14.20 -8.43 9.50
C ILE A 8 -14.40 -7.00 9.02
N THR A 9 -15.31 -6.80 8.08
CA THR A 9 -15.66 -5.50 7.50
C THR A 9 -17.13 -5.14 7.73
N GLY A 10 -17.41 -3.84 7.71
CA GLY A 10 -18.75 -3.29 7.78
C GLY A 10 -19.49 -3.36 6.45
N ASN A 11 -20.80 -3.60 6.49
CA ASN A 11 -21.63 -3.69 5.29
C ASN A 11 -21.53 -2.44 4.41
N GLN A 12 -21.52 -1.23 5.01
CA GLN A 12 -21.40 0.02 4.25
C GLN A 12 -20.09 0.10 3.46
N TRP A 13 -18.96 -0.23 4.08
CA TRP A 13 -17.65 -0.23 3.43
C TRP A 13 -17.61 -1.25 2.28
N TYR A 14 -18.14 -2.45 2.52
CA TYR A 14 -18.19 -3.52 1.52
C TYR A 14 -19.05 -3.12 0.32
N HIS A 15 -20.30 -2.71 0.55
CA HIS A 15 -21.22 -2.37 -0.54
C HIS A 15 -20.65 -1.24 -1.40
N PHE A 16 -20.19 -0.17 -0.76
CA PHE A 16 -19.60 0.98 -1.45
C PHE A 16 -18.45 0.60 -2.37
N LEU A 17 -17.53 -0.26 -1.91
CA LEU A 17 -16.37 -0.66 -2.71
C LEU A 17 -16.66 -1.78 -3.71
N SER A 18 -17.61 -2.68 -3.40
CA SER A 18 -18.03 -3.73 -4.32
C SER A 18 -18.70 -3.19 -5.59
N GLU A 19 -19.40 -2.06 -5.46
CA GLU A 19 -20.00 -1.34 -6.60
C GLU A 19 -18.94 -0.62 -7.43
N LYS A 20 -17.97 0.03 -6.77
CA LYS A 20 -16.91 0.79 -7.43
C LYS A 20 -15.80 -0.05 -8.05
N ARG A 21 -15.55 -1.25 -7.52
CA ARG A 21 -14.49 -2.19 -7.95
C ARG A 21 -13.12 -1.52 -8.16
N PRO A 22 -12.55 -0.87 -7.13
CA PRO A 22 -11.26 -0.21 -7.26
C PRO A 22 -10.12 -1.22 -7.48
N ASP A 23 -8.99 -0.74 -7.98
CA ASP A 23 -7.72 -1.47 -8.18
C ASP A 23 -6.95 -1.74 -6.87
N GLU A 24 -7.21 -0.93 -5.84
CA GLU A 24 -6.63 -1.06 -4.50
C GLU A 24 -7.64 -0.58 -3.45
N VAL A 25 -7.49 -1.00 -2.20
CA VAL A 25 -8.33 -0.55 -1.08
C VAL A 25 -7.54 -0.36 0.20
N ASN A 26 -7.99 0.59 1.01
CA ASN A 26 -7.56 0.70 2.39
C ASN A 26 -8.61 0.07 3.32
N PHE A 27 -8.33 -1.14 3.78
CA PHE A 27 -9.07 -1.80 4.84
C PHE A 27 -8.65 -1.21 6.18
N TRP A 28 -9.29 -0.13 6.59
CA TRP A 28 -8.90 0.65 7.75
C TRP A 28 -9.53 0.14 9.06
N ARG A 29 -8.86 0.42 10.18
CA ARG A 29 -9.33 0.18 11.54
C ARG A 29 -9.24 1.46 12.37
N PRO A 30 -10.22 1.74 13.25
CA PRO A 30 -10.28 3.01 13.98
C PRO A 30 -9.16 3.19 15.02
N GLY A 31 -8.72 2.11 15.66
CA GLY A 31 -7.75 2.16 16.76
C GLY A 31 -6.29 2.05 16.33
N LYS A 32 -5.39 2.19 17.32
CA LYS A 32 -3.95 2.02 17.14
C LYS A 32 -3.62 0.56 16.80
N PHE A 33 -3.14 0.36 15.57
CA PHE A 33 -2.11 -0.60 15.20
C PHE A 33 -2.07 -1.92 15.99
N GLN A 34 -2.92 -2.88 15.59
CA GLN A 34 -2.64 -4.29 15.83
C GLN A 34 -1.93 -4.79 14.58
N LYS A 35 -0.60 -4.98 14.66
CA LYS A 35 0.17 -5.54 13.54
C LYS A 35 -0.48 -6.86 13.13
N VAL A 36 -0.89 -6.96 11.87
CA VAL A 36 -1.30 -8.23 11.27
C VAL A 36 -0.02 -8.98 10.90
N HIS A 37 0.64 -9.57 11.90
CA HIS A 37 1.91 -10.28 11.72
C HIS A 37 1.79 -11.64 11.02
N PHE A 38 0.57 -12.12 10.88
CA PHE A 38 0.31 -13.46 10.39
C PHE A 38 0.57 -13.60 8.88
N ILE A 39 0.37 -12.53 8.12
CA ILE A 39 0.45 -12.52 6.65
C ILE A 39 1.65 -11.71 6.16
N LYS A 40 2.22 -12.15 5.04
CA LYS A 40 3.31 -11.51 4.29
C LYS A 40 2.77 -10.77 3.08
N PRO A 41 3.55 -9.86 2.46
CA PRO A 41 3.15 -9.24 1.20
C PRO A 41 2.67 -10.28 0.18
N TYR A 42 1.54 -9.98 -0.44
CA TYR A 42 0.78 -10.78 -1.41
C TYR A 42 0.09 -12.03 -0.87
N ASP A 43 0.12 -12.28 0.44
CA ASP A 43 -0.80 -13.24 1.05
C ASP A 43 -2.25 -12.73 0.93
N LEU A 44 -3.17 -13.68 0.91
CA LEU A 44 -4.58 -13.40 0.73
C LEU A 44 -5.19 -12.75 1.98
N PHE A 45 -5.96 -11.68 1.78
CA PHE A 45 -6.77 -11.04 2.80
C PHE A 45 -8.24 -11.10 2.39
N LEU A 46 -9.06 -11.83 3.13
CA LEU A 46 -10.48 -12.07 2.84
C LEU A 46 -11.40 -11.12 3.62
N PHE A 47 -12.49 -10.71 2.98
CA PHE A 47 -13.53 -9.85 3.55
C PHE A 47 -14.66 -10.68 4.13
N LYS A 48 -14.81 -10.67 5.46
CA LYS A 48 -15.95 -11.25 6.15
C LYS A 48 -16.92 -10.15 6.60
N LEU A 49 -18.20 -10.28 6.27
CA LEU A 49 -19.24 -9.38 6.79
C LEU A 49 -19.53 -9.65 8.27
N HIS A 50 -19.93 -8.61 9.00
CA HIS A 50 -20.38 -8.75 10.39
C HIS A 50 -21.65 -9.61 10.52
N SER A 51 -21.88 -10.11 11.73
CA SER A 51 -23.14 -10.78 12.10
C SER A 51 -24.34 -9.83 11.89
N PRO A 52 -25.53 -10.33 11.50
CA PRO A 52 -25.92 -11.74 11.35
C PRO A 52 -25.61 -12.37 9.98
N LEU A 53 -24.96 -11.66 9.06
CA LEU A 53 -24.67 -12.20 7.73
C LEU A 53 -23.63 -13.31 7.83
N ASP A 54 -22.45 -13.03 8.39
CA ASP A 54 -21.40 -14.05 8.63
C ASP A 54 -20.99 -14.85 7.37
N TYR A 55 -20.71 -14.11 6.29
CA TYR A 55 -20.16 -14.63 5.03
C TYR A 55 -18.80 -14.02 4.72
N ILE A 56 -17.92 -14.80 4.08
CA ILE A 56 -16.79 -14.27 3.30
C ILE A 56 -17.32 -13.91 1.91
N THR A 57 -16.98 -12.71 1.45
CA THR A 57 -17.66 -12.02 0.34
C THR A 57 -16.70 -11.50 -0.73
N GLY A 58 -15.41 -11.78 -0.57
CA GLY A 58 -14.35 -11.27 -1.43
C GLY A 58 -13.03 -11.22 -0.67
N GLY A 59 -12.08 -10.47 -1.21
CA GLY A 59 -10.77 -10.27 -0.61
C GLY A 59 -9.88 -9.39 -1.48
N GLY A 60 -8.59 -9.44 -1.21
CA GLY A 60 -7.53 -8.82 -2.00
C GLY A 60 -6.17 -9.31 -1.52
N PHE A 61 -5.11 -8.85 -2.15
CA PHE A 61 -3.75 -9.27 -1.84
C PHE A 61 -3.10 -8.26 -0.91
N PHE A 62 -2.54 -8.73 0.20
CA PHE A 62 -1.99 -7.86 1.23
C PHE A 62 -0.73 -7.15 0.75
N ALA A 63 -0.72 -5.82 0.67
CA ALA A 63 0.48 -5.08 0.32
C ALA A 63 1.28 -4.68 1.58
N ARG A 64 0.63 -3.98 2.52
CA ARG A 64 1.28 -3.51 3.77
C ARG A 64 0.24 -3.19 4.83
N HIS A 65 0.65 -3.31 6.09
CA HIS A 65 -0.10 -2.76 7.22
C HIS A 65 0.70 -1.62 7.85
N THR A 66 0.07 -0.48 8.06
CA THR A 66 0.74 0.69 8.63
C THR A 66 -0.23 1.60 9.37
N ALA A 67 0.28 2.47 10.24
CA ALA A 67 -0.52 3.44 10.97
C ALA A 67 -0.39 4.84 10.34
N LEU A 68 -1.45 5.41 9.80
CA LEU A 68 -1.40 6.73 9.14
C LEU A 68 -2.34 7.72 9.81
N PRO A 69 -2.02 9.03 9.81
CA PRO A 69 -3.02 10.07 10.03
C PRO A 69 -4.20 9.89 9.07
N LEU A 70 -5.41 10.13 9.57
CA LEU A 70 -6.66 10.01 8.80
C LEU A 70 -6.62 10.84 7.51
N SER A 71 -6.10 12.06 7.60
CA SER A 71 -5.93 12.98 6.48
C SER A 71 -5.11 12.36 5.35
N LEU A 72 -3.94 11.81 5.68
CA LEU A 72 -3.03 11.15 4.73
C LEU A 72 -3.65 9.89 4.12
N ALA A 73 -4.37 9.09 4.91
CA ALA A 73 -5.10 7.93 4.38
C ALA A 73 -6.18 8.36 3.36
N ARG A 74 -6.90 9.47 3.62
CA ARG A 74 -7.89 10.01 2.68
C ARG A 74 -7.26 10.60 1.43
N GLU A 75 -6.08 11.20 1.55
CA GLU A 75 -5.33 11.77 0.44
C GLU A 75 -4.78 10.67 -0.47
N SER A 76 -4.21 9.61 0.11
CA SER A 76 -3.65 8.47 -0.65
C SER A 76 -4.72 7.64 -1.35
N PHE A 77 -5.81 7.31 -0.66
CA PHE A 77 -6.77 6.32 -1.15
C PHE A 77 -8.11 6.90 -1.62
N GLY A 78 -8.39 8.18 -1.38
CA GLY A 78 -9.64 8.78 -1.86
C GLY A 78 -10.88 8.02 -1.39
N GLU A 79 -11.77 7.71 -2.34
CA GLU A 79 -12.95 6.87 -2.14
C GLU A 79 -12.63 5.39 -1.87
N LYS A 80 -11.41 4.92 -2.17
CA LYS A 80 -10.95 3.54 -1.90
C LYS A 80 -10.81 3.23 -0.39
N ASN A 81 -11.07 4.22 0.47
CA ASN A 81 -11.31 4.06 1.90
C ASN A 81 -12.76 3.60 2.23
N GLY A 82 -13.65 3.50 1.25
CA GLY A 82 -15.07 3.15 1.47
C GLY A 82 -15.91 4.31 2.00
N VAL A 83 -15.51 5.56 1.73
CA VAL A 83 -16.16 6.81 2.16
C VAL A 83 -16.01 7.88 1.08
N THR A 84 -16.94 8.81 0.99
CA THR A 84 -16.95 9.85 -0.05
C THR A 84 -16.08 11.06 0.31
N SER A 85 -16.04 11.43 1.59
CA SER A 85 -15.39 12.66 2.06
C SER A 85 -14.53 12.45 3.30
N LEU A 86 -13.61 13.38 3.55
CA LEU A 86 -12.80 13.38 4.78
C LEU A 86 -13.67 13.56 6.04
N ASP A 87 -14.74 14.34 5.94
CA ASP A 87 -15.67 14.55 7.05
C ASP A 87 -16.45 13.29 7.40
N GLU A 88 -16.96 12.58 6.39
CA GLU A 88 -17.59 11.26 6.57
C GLU A 88 -16.59 10.27 7.20
N PHE A 89 -15.35 10.25 6.71
CA PHE A 89 -14.31 9.37 7.25
C PHE A 89 -14.06 9.69 8.74
N ARG A 90 -13.92 10.97 9.08
CA ARG A 90 -13.71 11.41 10.47
C ARG A 90 -14.87 11.01 11.37
N LYS A 91 -16.12 11.24 10.93
CA LYS A 91 -17.33 10.83 11.66
C LYS A 91 -17.35 9.31 11.89
N ALA A 92 -16.97 8.51 10.90
CA ALA A 92 -16.89 7.05 11.04
C ALA A 92 -15.86 6.62 12.10
N ILE A 93 -14.69 7.28 12.16
CA ILE A 93 -13.67 7.02 13.19
C ILE A 93 -14.13 7.46 14.58
N HIS A 94 -14.68 8.68 14.70
CA HIS A 94 -15.15 9.23 15.97
C HIS A 94 -16.27 8.40 16.58
N LYS A 95 -17.22 7.93 15.76
CA LYS A 95 -18.29 7.03 16.18
C LYS A 95 -17.75 5.75 16.83
N LYS A 96 -16.62 5.22 16.33
CA LYS A 96 -16.02 3.98 16.85
C LYS A 96 -15.08 4.20 18.04
N ARG A 97 -14.37 5.33 18.12
CA ARG A 97 -13.37 5.61 19.18
C ARG A 97 -13.88 6.43 20.36
N LYS A 98 -15.02 7.11 20.24
CA LYS A 98 -15.46 8.16 21.18
C LYS A 98 -14.36 9.24 21.42
N THR A 99 -13.65 9.64 20.37
CA THR A 99 -12.61 10.71 20.41
C THR A 99 -13.06 11.95 19.63
N LYS A 100 -12.46 13.10 19.92
CA LYS A 100 -12.61 14.37 19.17
C LYS A 100 -11.33 14.80 18.45
N GLU A 101 -10.31 13.93 18.38
CA GLU A 101 -9.06 14.21 17.65
C GLU A 101 -9.35 14.66 16.21
N ARG A 102 -8.75 15.78 15.77
CA ARG A 102 -8.95 16.34 14.43
C ARG A 102 -8.43 15.41 13.33
N ASP A 103 -7.28 14.80 13.58
CA ASP A 103 -6.58 13.94 12.62
C ASP A 103 -6.04 12.68 13.33
N PRO A 104 -6.95 11.76 13.73
CA PRO A 104 -6.56 10.57 14.47
C PRO A 104 -5.70 9.66 13.61
N VAL A 105 -4.70 9.02 14.23
CA VAL A 105 -3.95 7.93 13.58
C VAL A 105 -4.82 6.67 13.56
N ILE A 106 -4.94 6.05 12.38
CA ILE A 106 -5.73 4.85 12.12
C ILE A 106 -4.83 3.72 11.60
N GLY A 107 -5.24 2.47 11.82
CA GLY A 107 -4.60 1.33 11.17
C GLY A 107 -5.07 1.21 9.72
N CYS A 108 -4.15 1.09 8.78
CA CYS A 108 -4.41 0.91 7.35
C CYS A 108 -3.86 -0.43 6.91
N THR A 109 -4.73 -1.37 6.54
CA THR A 109 -4.35 -2.59 5.83
C THR A 109 -4.59 -2.34 4.35
N ILE A 110 -3.49 -2.20 3.60
CA ILE A 110 -3.53 -1.87 2.18
C ILE A 110 -3.59 -3.16 1.39
N LEU A 111 -4.58 -3.27 0.52
CA LEU A 111 -4.80 -4.43 -0.32
C LEU A 111 -4.81 -4.00 -1.78
N VAL A 112 -4.16 -4.79 -2.63
CA VAL A 112 -4.16 -4.61 -4.09
C VAL A 112 -5.01 -5.69 -4.75
N GLU A 113 -5.52 -5.38 -5.94
CA GLU A 113 -6.33 -6.28 -6.75
C GLU A 113 -7.50 -6.90 -5.96
N PRO A 114 -8.36 -6.06 -5.34
CA PRO A 114 -9.47 -6.56 -4.56
C PRO A 114 -10.49 -7.23 -5.48
N PHE A 115 -11.05 -8.34 -5.02
CA PHE A 115 -12.13 -9.06 -5.67
C PHE A 115 -13.35 -9.11 -4.76
N PHE A 116 -14.53 -9.04 -5.37
CA PHE A 116 -15.81 -9.07 -4.68
C PHE A 116 -16.66 -10.16 -5.33
N PHE A 117 -17.02 -11.18 -4.54
CA PHE A 117 -17.88 -12.24 -5.03
C PHE A 117 -19.31 -11.73 -5.21
N PRO A 118 -20.00 -12.12 -6.31
CA PRO A 118 -21.43 -11.96 -6.38
C PRO A 118 -22.08 -12.81 -5.27
N LYS A 119 -23.31 -12.45 -4.88
CA LYS A 119 -23.94 -12.93 -3.64
C LYS A 119 -24.10 -14.45 -3.60
N GLU A 120 -24.37 -15.05 -4.75
CA GLU A 120 -24.48 -16.49 -4.98
C GLU A 120 -23.16 -17.25 -4.73
N LEU A 121 -22.02 -16.55 -4.81
CA LEU A 121 -20.69 -17.10 -4.53
C LEU A 121 -20.19 -16.77 -3.13
N TRP A 122 -20.99 -16.16 -2.26
CA TRP A 122 -20.57 -15.91 -0.88
C TRP A 122 -20.30 -17.23 -0.13
N ILE A 123 -19.26 -17.22 0.69
CA ILE A 123 -18.81 -18.41 1.43
C ILE A 123 -19.34 -18.31 2.87
N PRO A 124 -20.23 -19.20 3.33
CA PRO A 124 -20.69 -19.19 4.71
C PRO A 124 -19.55 -19.55 5.66
N VAL A 125 -19.47 -18.89 6.81
CA VAL A 125 -18.49 -19.24 7.87
C VAL A 125 -19.14 -19.76 9.16
N ARG A 126 -20.41 -20.15 9.09
CA ARG A 126 -21.13 -20.76 10.22
C ARG A 126 -20.45 -22.08 10.60
N GLY A 127 -20.16 -22.28 11.89
CA GLY A 127 -19.45 -23.46 12.39
C GLY A 127 -17.92 -23.37 12.29
N ILE A 128 -17.37 -22.48 11.46
CA ILE A 128 -15.92 -22.24 11.30
C ILE A 128 -15.49 -20.99 12.08
N TRP A 129 -16.37 -19.99 12.19
CA TRP A 129 -16.06 -18.71 12.82
C TRP A 129 -16.53 -18.64 14.27
N ASN A 130 -15.59 -18.41 15.20
CA ASN A 130 -15.93 -18.12 16.59
C ASN A 130 -16.51 -16.69 16.72
N LYS A 131 -17.71 -16.56 17.30
CA LYS A 131 -18.42 -15.28 17.48
C LYS A 131 -17.68 -14.28 18.37
N SER A 132 -16.73 -14.72 19.20
CA SER A 132 -15.88 -13.83 20.01
C SER A 132 -14.84 -13.06 19.19
N ILE A 133 -14.57 -13.48 17.94
CA ILE A 133 -13.62 -12.80 17.06
C ILE A 133 -14.29 -11.55 16.49
N VAL A 134 -13.76 -10.38 16.87
CA VAL A 134 -14.36 -9.06 16.53
C VAL A 134 -13.55 -8.24 15.51
N SER A 135 -12.36 -8.69 15.12
CA SER A 135 -11.48 -7.97 14.18
C SER A 135 -11.04 -8.81 12.98
N GLY A 136 -10.75 -10.09 13.21
CA GLY A 136 -10.35 -11.05 12.19
C GLY A 136 -9.45 -12.15 12.76
N LYS A 137 -9.16 -13.18 11.96
CA LYS A 137 -8.34 -14.34 12.32
C LYS A 137 -7.43 -14.74 11.16
N GLY A 138 -6.20 -15.11 11.48
CA GLY A 138 -5.27 -15.74 10.54
C GLY A 138 -5.50 -17.25 10.49
N TYR A 139 -5.33 -17.84 9.31
CA TYR A 139 -5.50 -19.27 9.06
C TYR A 139 -4.33 -19.80 8.25
N GLU A 140 -3.86 -21.00 8.60
CA GLU A 140 -2.96 -21.76 7.74
C GLU A 140 -3.78 -22.72 6.87
N SER A 141 -3.45 -22.82 5.58
CA SER A 141 -4.27 -23.57 4.61
C SER A 141 -4.36 -25.08 4.86
N HIS A 142 -3.57 -25.60 5.80
CA HIS A 142 -3.53 -27.03 6.16
C HIS A 142 -4.31 -27.36 7.44
N GLU A 143 -4.68 -26.35 8.23
CA GLU A 143 -5.56 -26.54 9.39
C GLU A 143 -6.98 -26.82 8.91
N GLU A 144 -7.77 -27.62 9.64
CA GLU A 144 -9.11 -28.04 9.24
C GLU A 144 -10.01 -26.87 8.81
N GLU A 145 -10.15 -25.85 9.66
CA GLU A 145 -10.91 -24.62 9.37
C GLU A 145 -10.32 -23.85 8.17
N GLY A 146 -9.00 -23.75 8.10
CA GLY A 146 -8.27 -23.01 7.08
C GLY A 146 -8.39 -23.65 5.69
N GLN A 147 -8.30 -24.98 5.63
CA GLN A 147 -8.42 -25.76 4.41
C GLN A 147 -9.82 -25.64 3.79
N LEU A 148 -10.87 -25.66 4.62
CA LEU A 148 -12.25 -25.46 4.16
C LEU A 148 -12.44 -24.10 3.48
N ILE A 149 -11.98 -23.02 4.14
CA ILE A 149 -12.05 -21.67 3.58
C ILE A 149 -11.21 -21.57 2.31
N TRP A 150 -9.98 -22.07 2.34
CA TRP A 150 -9.05 -22.02 1.22
C TRP A 150 -9.60 -22.70 -0.04
N ARG A 151 -10.15 -23.90 0.12
CA ARG A 151 -10.76 -24.66 -0.98
C ARG A 151 -11.94 -23.89 -1.59
N ALA A 152 -12.83 -23.37 -0.75
CA ALA A 152 -14.00 -22.63 -1.20
C ALA A 152 -13.62 -21.35 -1.98
N VAL A 153 -12.59 -20.63 -1.53
CA VAL A 153 -12.09 -19.43 -2.22
C VAL A 153 -11.46 -19.78 -3.57
N ARG A 154 -10.59 -20.79 -3.62
CA ARG A 154 -9.91 -21.19 -4.86
C ARG A 154 -10.89 -21.62 -5.94
N GLU A 155 -11.90 -22.40 -5.56
CA GLU A 155 -13.00 -22.82 -6.43
C GLU A 155 -13.70 -21.60 -7.07
N ARG A 156 -14.04 -20.60 -6.26
CA ARG A 156 -14.75 -19.39 -6.74
C ARG A 156 -13.90 -18.44 -7.57
N LEU A 157 -12.59 -18.46 -7.37
CA LEU A 157 -11.64 -17.72 -8.19
C LEU A 157 -11.27 -18.47 -9.48
N GLY A 158 -11.81 -19.68 -9.70
CA GLY A 158 -11.51 -20.49 -10.88
C GLY A 158 -10.06 -20.95 -10.96
N LEU A 159 -9.38 -21.09 -9.82
CA LEU A 159 -7.97 -21.50 -9.77
C LEU A 159 -7.85 -23.03 -9.92
N PRO A 160 -6.94 -23.54 -10.77
CA PRO A 160 -6.83 -24.97 -11.05
C PRO A 160 -6.52 -25.79 -9.78
N TYR A 161 -7.08 -27.00 -9.69
CA TYR A 161 -6.81 -27.96 -8.63
C TYR A 161 -5.54 -28.74 -8.96
N ILE A 162 -4.50 -28.63 -8.13
CA ILE A 162 -3.31 -29.48 -8.26
C ILE A 162 -3.54 -30.68 -7.36
N THR A 163 -3.69 -31.86 -7.97
CA THR A 163 -3.79 -33.13 -7.25
C THR A 163 -2.44 -33.46 -6.60
N GLU A 164 -2.46 -33.85 -5.33
CA GLU A 164 -1.31 -34.16 -4.45
C GLU A 164 -0.33 -35.25 -4.95
N LYS A 165 -0.47 -35.76 -6.19
CA LYS A 165 0.36 -36.83 -6.74
C LYS A 165 1.58 -36.38 -7.54
N GLU A 166 1.83 -35.09 -7.71
CA GLU A 166 3.09 -34.59 -8.28
C GLU A 166 3.91 -33.86 -7.20
N ASN A 167 4.69 -34.64 -6.46
CA ASN A 167 5.69 -34.14 -5.52
C ASN A 167 6.92 -33.60 -6.28
N ILE A 168 7.07 -32.28 -6.37
CA ILE A 168 8.33 -31.57 -6.06
C ILE A 168 7.99 -30.17 -5.49
N GLY A 169 8.05 -30.05 -4.16
CA GLY A 169 8.65 -28.89 -3.47
C GLY A 169 8.14 -27.47 -3.72
N THR A 170 6.99 -27.27 -4.36
CA THR A 170 6.39 -25.95 -4.53
C THR A 170 5.02 -25.94 -3.88
N ASP A 171 5.03 -25.53 -2.61
CA ASP A 171 3.85 -24.99 -1.96
C ASP A 171 3.22 -23.95 -2.90
N VAL A 172 2.10 -24.31 -3.52
CA VAL A 172 1.32 -23.39 -4.33
C VAL A 172 0.57 -22.47 -3.39
N ALA A 173 1.34 -21.58 -2.76
CA ALA A 173 0.89 -20.23 -2.49
C ALA A 173 0.30 -19.67 -3.78
N PHE A 174 -0.57 -18.68 -3.70
CA PHE A 174 -1.13 -17.94 -4.84
C PHE A 174 -0.06 -17.28 -5.77
N VAL A 175 1.21 -17.68 -5.64
CA VAL A 175 2.46 -17.13 -6.15
C VAL A 175 2.77 -17.53 -7.59
N SER A 176 2.04 -18.45 -8.24
CA SER A 176 2.27 -18.72 -9.68
C SER A 176 1.43 -17.88 -10.64
N TYR A 177 0.87 -16.75 -10.19
CA TYR A 177 0.70 -15.60 -11.07
C TYR A 177 1.95 -14.73 -10.95
N GLU A 178 2.97 -15.02 -11.76
CA GLU A 178 4.13 -14.15 -12.00
C GLU A 178 3.77 -12.80 -12.65
N THR A 179 2.51 -12.39 -12.61
CA THR A 179 2.15 -10.98 -12.74
C THR A 179 2.50 -10.29 -11.44
N LYS A 180 3.63 -9.56 -11.41
CA LYS A 180 3.90 -8.54 -10.38
C LYS A 180 2.59 -7.81 -10.07
N HIS A 181 2.04 -8.02 -8.87
CA HIS A 181 0.80 -7.35 -8.46
C HIS A 181 0.97 -5.85 -8.68
N ARG A 182 0.04 -5.24 -9.42
CA ARG A 182 0.18 -3.83 -9.79
C ARG A 182 -0.21 -2.96 -8.61
N LEU A 183 0.73 -2.18 -8.10
CA LEU A 183 0.43 -1.19 -7.08
C LEU A 183 -0.30 -0.01 -7.70
N GLY A 184 -1.37 0.45 -7.07
CA GLY A 184 -1.98 1.73 -7.39
C GLY A 184 -1.20 2.89 -6.76
N GLN A 185 -1.57 4.12 -7.15
CA GLN A 185 -0.92 5.35 -6.67
C GLN A 185 -1.00 5.51 -5.14
N GLY A 186 -2.11 5.12 -4.52
CA GLY A 186 -2.29 5.22 -3.07
C GLY A 186 -1.37 4.26 -2.32
N THR A 187 -1.28 3.02 -2.80
CA THR A 187 -0.37 2.00 -2.25
C THR A 187 1.07 2.43 -2.43
N PHE A 188 1.47 2.84 -3.64
CA PHE A 188 2.83 3.35 -3.91
C PHE A 188 3.24 4.44 -2.93
N ARG A 189 2.38 5.45 -2.77
CA ARG A 189 2.65 6.57 -1.87
C ARG A 189 2.93 6.11 -0.44
N VAL A 190 2.12 5.18 0.07
CA VAL A 190 2.29 4.67 1.43
C VAL A 190 3.53 3.79 1.56
N LEU A 191 3.80 2.91 0.59
CA LEU A 191 4.98 2.05 0.62
C LEU A 191 6.26 2.88 0.60
N VAL A 192 6.38 3.86 -0.29
CA VAL A 192 7.51 4.79 -0.33
C VAL A 192 7.60 5.57 0.98
N THR A 193 6.48 6.05 1.51
CA THR A 193 6.46 6.81 2.76
C THR A 193 7.02 5.99 3.94
N ASP A 194 6.64 4.72 4.05
CA ASP A 194 7.13 3.85 5.11
C ASP A 194 8.58 3.36 4.86
N ALA A 195 8.97 3.09 3.60
CA ALA A 195 10.33 2.66 3.25
C ALA A 195 11.39 3.69 3.67
N TYR A 196 11.07 4.98 3.55
CA TYR A 196 11.92 6.09 4.00
C TYR A 196 11.70 6.47 5.48
N GLN A 197 11.13 5.57 6.28
CA GLN A 197 10.78 5.77 7.70
C GLN A 197 10.04 7.09 7.96
N ARG A 198 9.21 7.52 6.99
CA ARG A 198 8.48 8.79 7.01
C ARG A 198 9.44 9.96 7.19
N ARG A 199 10.45 10.06 6.34
CA ARG A 199 11.42 11.15 6.30
C ARG A 199 11.75 11.53 4.88
N CYS A 200 11.93 12.82 4.62
CA CYS A 200 12.45 13.25 3.33
C CYS A 200 13.82 12.58 3.07
N ALA A 201 13.99 11.96 1.91
CA ALA A 201 15.21 11.28 1.49
C ALA A 201 16.43 12.22 1.54
N MET A 202 16.26 13.46 1.08
CA MET A 202 17.34 14.44 0.96
C MET A 202 17.62 15.19 2.26
N THR A 203 16.58 15.64 2.99
CA THR A 203 16.76 16.55 4.14
C THR A 203 16.55 15.88 5.50
N GLY A 204 15.91 14.70 5.53
CA GLY A 204 15.51 14.01 6.76
C GLY A 204 14.33 14.66 7.49
N GLU A 205 13.68 15.66 6.89
CA GLU A 205 12.49 16.35 7.41
C GLU A 205 11.39 15.34 7.78
N ARG A 206 10.76 15.53 8.96
CA ARG A 206 9.84 14.58 9.60
C ARG A 206 8.35 14.97 9.52
N THR A 207 8.03 16.15 9.01
CA THR A 207 6.65 16.68 8.91
C THR A 207 5.87 15.99 7.79
N LEU A 208 4.96 15.06 8.13
CA LEU A 208 4.20 14.22 7.15
C LEU A 208 3.46 15.02 6.07
N PRO A 209 2.70 16.07 6.39
CA PRO A 209 1.86 16.76 5.40
C PRO A 209 2.61 17.44 4.26
N VAL A 210 3.90 17.75 4.41
CA VAL A 210 4.68 18.48 3.39
C VAL A 210 5.52 17.54 2.51
N ARG A 211 5.17 16.25 2.49
CA ARG A 211 5.96 15.20 1.82
C ARG A 211 5.15 14.36 0.87
N GLU A 212 5.79 14.07 -0.24
CA GLU A 212 5.20 13.41 -1.38
C GLU A 212 6.12 12.27 -1.85
N ALA A 213 5.49 11.21 -2.35
CA ALA A 213 6.22 10.13 -3.00
C ALA A 213 6.41 10.51 -4.47
N ALA A 214 7.61 10.98 -4.78
CA ALA A 214 8.04 11.33 -6.13
C ALA A 214 8.42 10.08 -6.90
N HIS A 215 7.99 9.97 -8.15
CA HIS A 215 8.49 8.94 -9.06
C HIS A 215 9.85 9.37 -9.60
N ILE A 216 10.80 8.43 -9.67
CA ILE A 216 12.09 8.69 -10.34
C ILE A 216 11.87 8.70 -11.85
N LYS A 217 11.23 7.66 -12.39
CA LYS A 217 10.70 7.63 -13.75
C LYS A 217 9.20 7.88 -13.69
N PRO A 218 8.68 9.00 -14.26
CA PRO A 218 7.26 9.33 -14.21
C PRO A 218 6.37 8.26 -14.86
N VAL A 219 5.16 8.09 -14.32
CA VAL A 219 4.17 7.13 -14.84
C VAL A 219 3.76 7.46 -16.29
N SER A 220 3.68 8.75 -16.63
CA SER A 220 3.41 9.22 -18.01
C SER A 220 4.42 8.74 -19.05
N LEU A 221 5.61 8.31 -18.60
CA LEU A 221 6.71 7.81 -19.43
C LEU A 221 6.99 6.32 -19.13
N SER A 222 5.94 5.57 -18.76
CA SER A 222 6.00 4.13 -18.46
C SER A 222 6.77 3.80 -17.17
N GLY A 223 6.80 4.72 -16.21
CA GLY A 223 7.25 4.46 -14.85
C GLY A 223 6.29 3.51 -14.11
N GLN A 224 6.84 2.60 -13.31
CA GLN A 224 6.05 1.67 -12.51
C GLN A 224 5.87 2.18 -11.07
N HIS A 225 4.74 1.85 -10.47
CA HIS A 225 4.49 2.05 -9.04
C HIS A 225 5.28 1.02 -8.23
N GLU A 226 6.57 1.27 -8.02
CA GLU A 226 7.47 0.40 -7.27
C GLU A 226 8.29 1.24 -6.29
N VAL A 227 8.58 0.74 -5.09
CA VAL A 227 9.34 1.51 -4.08
C VAL A 227 10.72 1.95 -4.60
N LYS A 228 11.39 1.08 -5.37
CA LYS A 228 12.68 1.40 -6.03
C LYS A 228 12.58 2.46 -7.13
N ASN A 229 11.37 2.79 -7.60
CA ASN A 229 11.09 3.92 -8.50
C ASN A 229 10.59 5.16 -7.72
N GLY A 230 10.72 5.18 -6.39
CA GLY A 230 10.15 6.20 -5.54
C GLY A 230 11.19 6.90 -4.66
N LEU A 231 10.99 8.19 -4.43
CA LEU A 231 11.68 8.99 -3.41
C LEU A 231 10.64 9.68 -2.53
N LEU A 232 10.75 9.60 -1.20
CA LEU A 232 9.95 10.45 -0.33
C LEU A 232 10.62 11.83 -0.23
N LEU A 233 10.04 12.87 -0.81
CA LEU A 233 10.62 14.22 -0.85
C LEU A 233 9.69 15.25 -0.20
N ARG A 234 10.26 16.40 0.18
CA ARG A 234 9.46 17.60 0.51
C ARG A 234 8.83 18.13 -0.79
N CYS A 235 7.63 18.73 -0.74
CA CYS A 235 6.90 19.18 -1.93
C CYS A 235 7.73 20.04 -2.89
N ASP A 236 8.53 20.98 -2.38
CA ASP A 236 9.41 21.82 -3.21
C ASP A 236 10.53 21.02 -3.91
N LEU A 237 11.16 20.09 -3.20
CA LEU A 237 12.20 19.22 -3.74
C LEU A 237 11.62 18.24 -4.76
N HIS A 238 10.40 17.76 -4.54
CA HIS A 238 9.67 16.94 -5.51
C HIS A 238 9.43 17.73 -6.80
N ILE A 239 8.89 18.94 -6.72
CA ILE A 239 8.65 19.79 -7.89
C ILE A 239 9.96 20.08 -8.64
N LEU A 240 11.05 20.37 -7.93
CA LEU A 240 12.35 20.61 -8.56
C LEU A 240 12.95 19.35 -9.19
N PHE A 241 12.73 18.18 -8.58
CA PHE A 241 13.17 16.90 -9.13
C PHE A 241 12.41 16.59 -10.43
N ASP A 242 11.08 16.68 -10.42
CA ASP A 242 10.24 16.45 -11.61
C ASP A 242 10.54 17.40 -12.76
N LYS A 243 10.93 18.65 -12.45
CA LYS A 243 11.35 19.65 -13.44
C LYS A 243 12.80 19.50 -13.91
N GLY A 244 13.54 18.53 -13.38
CA GLY A 244 14.93 18.30 -13.75
C GLY A 244 15.95 19.26 -13.15
N PHE A 245 15.57 20.09 -12.17
CA PHE A 245 16.50 20.96 -11.46
C PHE A 245 17.29 20.23 -10.37
N LEU A 246 16.81 19.04 -9.96
CA LEU A 246 17.45 18.15 -8.99
C LEU A 246 17.49 16.73 -9.56
N THR A 247 18.53 15.98 -9.22
CA THR A 247 18.61 14.54 -9.53
C THR A 247 19.49 13.81 -8.51
N LEU A 248 19.61 12.49 -8.65
CA LEU A 248 20.56 11.66 -7.92
C LEU A 248 21.45 10.90 -8.91
N ASP A 249 22.74 10.80 -8.59
CA ASP A 249 23.62 9.84 -9.28
C ASP A 249 23.35 8.40 -8.82
N GLN A 250 23.97 7.42 -9.49
CA GLN A 250 23.82 5.99 -9.16
C GLN A 250 24.40 5.59 -7.79
N THR A 251 25.11 6.49 -7.13
CA THR A 251 25.66 6.35 -5.77
C THR A 251 24.83 7.11 -4.74
N HIS A 252 23.64 7.59 -5.12
CA HIS A 252 22.70 8.36 -4.30
C HIS A 252 23.25 9.72 -3.82
N THR A 253 24.15 10.33 -4.59
CA THR A 253 24.60 11.72 -4.39
C THR A 253 23.64 12.69 -5.08
N ILE A 254 23.28 13.77 -4.39
CA ILE A 254 22.37 14.80 -4.87
C ILE A 254 23.09 15.75 -5.82
N ASN A 255 22.54 15.90 -7.02
CA ASN A 255 22.99 16.86 -8.02
C ASN A 255 21.94 17.96 -8.20
N VAL A 256 22.38 19.22 -8.19
CA VAL A 256 21.51 20.40 -8.29
C VAL A 256 21.95 21.18 -9.50
N SER A 257 21.02 21.40 -10.43
CA SER A 257 21.30 22.10 -11.69
C SER A 257 21.71 23.55 -11.44
N ARG A 258 22.66 24.06 -12.22
CA ARG A 258 23.05 25.48 -12.22
C ARG A 258 21.96 26.39 -12.77
N ARG A 259 20.99 25.83 -13.52
CA ARG A 259 19.88 26.57 -14.11
C ARG A 259 18.98 27.25 -13.06
N ILE A 260 18.89 26.73 -11.84
CA ILE A 260 18.15 27.42 -10.76
C ILE A 260 18.74 28.82 -10.53
N LYS A 261 20.07 28.92 -10.48
CA LYS A 261 20.76 30.21 -10.33
C LYS A 261 20.69 31.05 -11.60
N GLU A 262 20.86 30.44 -12.76
CA GLU A 262 20.92 31.14 -14.05
C GLU A 262 19.57 31.72 -14.46
N GLU A 263 18.47 31.02 -14.20
CA GLU A 263 17.12 31.44 -14.61
C GLU A 263 16.39 32.29 -13.57
N TYR A 264 16.66 32.07 -12.27
CA TYR A 264 15.87 32.68 -11.19
C TYR A 264 16.72 33.47 -10.20
N GLU A 265 18.03 33.60 -10.42
CA GLU A 265 18.98 34.25 -9.49
C GLU A 265 18.90 33.71 -8.06
N ASN A 266 18.50 32.44 -7.90
CA ASN A 266 18.18 31.84 -6.61
C ASN A 266 18.87 30.46 -6.44
N GLY A 267 18.44 29.69 -5.44
CA GLY A 267 18.81 28.30 -5.24
C GLY A 267 19.82 28.05 -4.13
N LYS A 268 20.22 29.08 -3.35
CA LYS A 268 21.17 28.94 -2.23
C LYS A 268 20.76 27.79 -1.29
N ASP A 269 19.49 27.70 -0.95
CA ASP A 269 18.95 26.67 -0.06
C ASP A 269 19.06 25.25 -0.65
N TYR A 270 18.99 25.12 -1.98
CA TYR A 270 19.09 23.85 -2.69
C TYR A 270 20.55 23.47 -2.94
N TYR A 271 21.43 24.41 -3.29
CA TYR A 271 22.85 24.14 -3.52
C TYR A 271 23.58 23.63 -2.29
N ILE A 272 23.08 23.91 -1.08
CA ILE A 272 23.60 23.30 0.17
C ILE A 272 23.46 21.77 0.15
N LEU A 273 22.53 21.21 -0.64
CA LEU A 273 22.34 19.77 -0.83
C LEU A 273 23.25 19.19 -1.91
N HIS A 274 23.78 20.02 -2.82
CA HIS A 274 24.62 19.55 -3.93
C HIS A 274 25.87 18.81 -3.42
N GLY A 275 26.17 17.67 -4.04
CA GLY A 275 27.31 16.82 -3.68
C GLY A 275 27.13 16.01 -2.39
N LYS A 276 26.01 16.17 -1.67
CA LYS A 276 25.71 15.38 -0.47
C LYS A 276 25.03 14.06 -0.83
N LYS A 277 25.28 13.02 -0.05
CA LYS A 277 24.49 11.78 -0.12
C LYS A 277 23.08 12.01 0.39
N LEU A 278 22.13 11.18 -0.06
CA LEU A 278 20.82 11.07 0.59
C LEU A 278 20.99 10.86 2.10
N LYS A 279 20.27 11.66 2.88
CA LYS A 279 20.29 11.58 4.34
C LYS A 279 19.52 10.37 4.86
N VAL A 280 18.53 9.91 4.10
CA VAL A 280 17.70 8.75 4.43
C VAL A 280 17.61 7.84 3.21
N LEU A 281 17.90 6.56 3.41
CA LEU A 281 17.73 5.48 2.45
C LEU A 281 16.79 4.41 3.03
N PRO A 282 16.06 3.67 2.19
CA PRO A 282 15.38 2.47 2.62
C PRO A 282 16.34 1.47 3.27
N GLU A 283 15.90 0.91 4.40
CA GLU A 283 16.66 -0.09 5.16
C GLU A 283 16.88 -1.35 4.32
N GLN A 284 15.81 -1.80 3.65
CA GLN A 284 15.83 -2.95 2.74
C GLN A 284 16.53 -2.56 1.42
N PRO A 285 17.61 -3.26 1.02
CA PRO A 285 18.32 -2.96 -0.22
C PRO A 285 17.44 -3.00 -1.48
N GLU A 286 16.43 -3.87 -1.51
CA GLU A 286 15.52 -4.08 -2.63
C GLU A 286 14.52 -2.93 -2.82
N GLU A 287 14.29 -2.14 -1.76
CA GLU A 287 13.44 -0.95 -1.77
C GLU A 287 14.23 0.32 -2.18
N ARG A 288 15.56 0.26 -2.27
CA ARG A 288 16.39 1.44 -2.59
C ARG A 288 16.18 1.90 -4.05
N PRO A 289 16.38 3.20 -4.35
CA PRO A 289 16.30 3.73 -5.69
C PRO A 289 17.11 2.91 -6.70
N SER A 290 16.45 2.42 -7.75
CA SER A 290 17.11 1.61 -8.80
C SER A 290 18.09 2.47 -9.59
N LYS A 291 19.28 1.92 -9.87
CA LYS A 291 20.26 2.56 -10.75
C LYS A 291 19.71 2.82 -12.14
N GLU A 292 18.86 1.93 -12.64
CA GLU A 292 18.23 2.04 -13.97
C GLU A 292 17.30 3.27 -14.03
N PHE A 293 16.43 3.44 -13.03
CA PHE A 293 15.53 4.60 -12.98
C PHE A 293 16.30 5.90 -12.79
N LEU A 294 17.35 5.88 -11.95
CA LEU A 294 18.23 7.04 -11.77
C LEU A 294 18.95 7.42 -13.06
N SER A 295 19.52 6.45 -13.80
CA SER A 295 20.16 6.72 -15.09
C SER A 295 19.16 7.32 -16.07
N TRP A 296 17.98 6.72 -16.17
CA TRP A 296 16.91 7.23 -17.02
C TRP A 296 16.53 8.67 -16.67
N HIS A 297 16.36 9.01 -15.39
CA HIS A 297 16.04 10.38 -14.96
C HIS A 297 17.17 11.36 -15.32
N ASN A 298 18.43 10.97 -15.10
CA ASN A 298 19.60 11.78 -15.46
C ASN A 298 19.69 12.05 -16.97
N GLU A 299 19.30 11.09 -17.81
CA GLU A 299 19.39 11.20 -19.27
C GLU A 299 18.19 11.92 -19.90
N ASN A 300 17.01 11.86 -19.28
CA ASN A 300 15.76 12.29 -19.92
C ASN A 300 15.10 13.51 -19.26
N ILE A 301 15.36 13.78 -17.99
CA ILE A 301 14.69 14.83 -17.22
C ILE A 301 15.69 15.85 -16.69
N PHE A 302 16.81 15.39 -16.11
CA PHE A 302 17.76 16.28 -15.46
C PHE A 302 18.36 17.31 -16.44
N CYS A 303 18.24 18.58 -16.08
CA CYS A 303 18.74 19.71 -16.84
C CYS A 303 20.11 20.16 -16.29
N GLY A 304 21.08 19.25 -16.32
CA GLY A 304 22.43 19.42 -15.77
C GLY A 304 23.45 20.04 -16.69
#